data_AF-A0A2P6RMI6-F1
#
_entry.id   AF-A0A2P6RMI6-F1
#
_cell.length_a   1.000
_cell.length_b   1.000
_cell.length_c   1.000
_cell.angle_alpha   90.00
_cell.angle_beta   90.00
_cell.angle_gamma   90.00
#
_symmetry.space_group_name_H-M   'P 1'
#
loop_
_entity.id
_entity.type
_entity.pdbx_description
1 polymer ?
#
loop_
_entity_poly.entity_id
_entity_poly.type
_entity_poly.pdbx_seq_one_letter_code
_entity_poly.pdbx_strand_id
1 'polypeptide(L)'
;MAKYPSARVAQTNGLDIYNGICKSLVETRGYICQEHHVTTEDGYILGLLRIPYGRSGSKSITDQKPPVLLQHGLLTDAASWLLNPPDQTLTFILADKGFDLWLANARGTDSSRL
;
A
#
# COMPACT_ATOMS: atom_id res chain seq x y z
N MET A 1 1.78 30.79 0.82
CA MET A 1 2.60 29.56 0.81
C MET A 1 2.22 28.72 2.01
N ALA A 2 1.34 27.74 1.84
CA ALA A 2 0.91 26.87 2.93
C ALA A 2 1.98 25.80 3.19
N LYS A 3 2.47 25.74 4.44
CA LYS A 3 3.36 24.69 4.93
C LYS A 3 2.51 23.45 5.24
N TYR A 4 2.72 22.35 4.52
CA TYR A 4 2.13 21.05 4.85
C TYR A 4 2.77 20.51 6.14
N PRO A 5 2.00 20.15 7.18
CA PRO A 5 2.55 19.52 8.36
C PRO A 5 2.90 18.05 8.07
N SER A 6 4.07 17.63 8.55
CA SER A 6 4.57 16.25 8.49
C SER A 6 3.60 15.30 9.19
N ALA A 7 3.16 14.25 8.47
CA ALA A 7 2.30 13.20 9.00
C ALA A 7 2.99 12.48 10.16
N ARG A 8 2.35 12.43 11.34
CA ARG A 8 2.82 11.62 12.47
C ARG A 8 2.24 10.21 12.35
N VAL A 9 3.10 9.22 12.31
CA VAL A 9 2.74 7.80 12.41
C VAL A 9 2.38 7.49 13.86
N ALA A 10 1.13 7.10 14.12
CA ALA A 10 0.72 6.53 15.40
C ALA A 10 1.00 5.02 15.39
N GLN A 11 1.84 4.54 16.31
CA GLN A 11 2.03 3.11 16.56
C GLN A 11 1.07 2.68 17.68
N THR A 12 0.17 1.75 17.40
CA THR A 12 -0.73 1.15 18.41
C THR A 12 -0.15 -0.19 18.88
N ASN A 13 0.24 -0.26 20.15
CA ASN A 13 0.64 -1.50 20.81
C ASN A 13 -0.60 -2.24 21.34
N GLY A 14 -0.91 -3.41 20.77
CA GLY A 14 -1.93 -4.31 21.31
C GLY A 14 -2.14 -5.54 20.42
N LEU A 15 -1.53 -6.67 20.82
CA LEU A 15 -1.79 -8.04 20.31
C LEU A 15 -2.28 -8.13 18.84
N ASP A 16 -1.36 -7.99 17.89
CA ASP A 16 -1.58 -8.20 16.44
C ASP A 16 -1.92 -9.67 16.13
N ILE A 17 -3.16 -10.09 16.40
CA ILE A 17 -3.72 -11.35 15.88
C ILE A 17 -4.32 -11.17 14.48
N TYR A 18 -4.40 -9.95 13.97
CA TYR A 18 -4.70 -9.63 12.57
C TYR A 18 -3.49 -8.96 11.94
N ASN A 19 -2.60 -9.75 11.34
CA ASN A 19 -1.56 -9.23 10.47
C ASN A 19 -2.21 -8.39 9.35
N GLY A 20 -1.87 -7.10 9.24
CA GLY A 20 -2.37 -6.20 8.19
C GLY A 20 -2.13 -6.72 6.77
N ILE A 21 -2.75 -6.09 5.76
CA ILE A 21 -2.67 -6.55 4.36
C ILE A 21 -1.21 -6.67 3.91
N CYS A 22 -0.34 -5.73 4.30
CA CYS A 22 1.08 -5.79 4.00
C CYS A 22 1.73 -7.06 4.56
N LYS A 23 1.51 -7.34 5.85
CA LYS A 23 2.13 -8.46 6.53
C LYS A 23 1.65 -9.82 6.02
N SER A 24 0.35 -9.92 5.71
CA SER A 24 -0.30 -11.17 5.32
C SER A 24 -0.15 -11.51 3.83
N LEU A 25 -0.30 -10.53 2.94
CA LEU A 25 -0.39 -10.75 1.49
C LEU A 25 0.82 -10.30 0.69
N VAL A 26 1.67 -9.43 1.24
CA VAL A 26 2.80 -8.84 0.49
C VAL A 26 4.14 -9.36 0.98
N GLU A 27 4.42 -9.23 2.28
CA GLU A 27 5.71 -9.62 2.86
C GLU A 27 5.94 -11.14 2.79
N THR A 28 4.87 -11.93 2.95
CA THR A 28 4.91 -13.40 2.79
C THR A 28 5.37 -13.84 1.40
N ARG A 29 5.33 -12.93 0.42
CA ARG A 29 5.72 -13.17 -0.97
C ARG A 29 7.09 -12.56 -1.31
N GLY A 30 7.79 -12.01 -0.31
CA GLY A 30 9.15 -11.47 -0.45
C GLY A 30 9.21 -10.03 -0.96
N TYR A 31 8.07 -9.31 -1.01
CA TYR A 31 8.03 -7.90 -1.36
C TYR A 31 8.03 -7.03 -0.10
N ILE A 32 8.55 -5.80 -0.21
CA ILE A 32 8.42 -4.80 0.86
C ILE A 32 7.10 -4.07 0.69
N CYS A 33 6.44 -3.81 1.82
CA CYS A 33 5.17 -3.13 1.86
C CYS A 33 5.21 -2.02 2.93
N GLN A 34 4.60 -0.88 2.63
CA GLN A 34 4.44 0.24 3.55
C GLN A 34 2.95 0.56 3.67
N GLU A 35 2.46 0.71 4.89
CA GLU A 35 1.11 1.18 5.15
C GLU A 35 1.14 2.68 5.44
N HIS A 36 0.28 3.44 4.76
CA HIS A 36 0.18 4.90 4.85
C HIS A 36 -1.24 5.29 5.17
N HIS A 37 -1.41 6.40 5.88
CA HIS A 37 -2.71 7.01 6.12
C HIS A 37 -2.77 8.40 5.49
N VAL A 38 -3.86 8.68 4.77
CA VAL A 38 -4.12 9.98 4.14
C VAL A 38 -5.43 10.54 4.67
N THR A 39 -5.40 11.75 5.22
CA THR A 39 -6.61 12.45 5.65
C THR A 39 -7.14 13.29 4.49
N THR A 40 -8.38 13.01 4.09
CA THR A 40 -9.13 13.79 3.10
C THR A 40 -9.57 15.14 3.65
N GLU A 41 -9.93 16.09 2.78
CA GLU A 41 -10.38 17.43 3.17
C GLU A 41 -11.63 17.40 4.08
N ASP A 42 -12.52 16.44 3.85
CA ASP A 42 -13.74 16.22 4.64
C ASP A 42 -13.51 15.31 5.87
N GLY A 43 -12.25 15.03 6.21
CA GLY A 43 -11.86 14.42 7.49
C GLY A 43 -11.80 12.88 7.51
N TYR A 44 -12.10 12.19 6.42
CA TYR A 44 -11.94 10.73 6.36
C TYR A 44 -10.47 10.34 6.30
N ILE A 45 -10.09 9.28 7.03
CA ILE A 45 -8.75 8.68 7.00
C ILE A 45 -8.78 7.48 6.04
N LEU A 46 -7.96 7.55 4.99
CA LEU A 46 -7.81 6.50 3.99
C LEU A 46 -6.53 5.71 4.24
N GLY A 47 -6.62 4.39 4.26
CA GLY A 47 -5.46 3.50 4.27
C GLY A 47 -4.94 3.25 2.87
N LEU A 48 -3.65 3.45 2.65
CA LEU A 48 -2.97 3.16 1.39
C LEU A 48 -1.84 2.16 1.66
N LEU A 49 -1.65 1.23 0.72
CA LEU A 49 -0.50 0.32 0.73
C LEU A 49 0.47 0.74 -0.36
N ARG A 50 1.78 0.68 -0.08
CA ARG A 50 2.82 0.97 -1.07
C ARG A 50 3.82 -0.17 -1.18
N ILE A 51 4.06 -0.62 -2.42
CA ILE A 51 5.11 -1.57 -2.76
C ILE A 51 6.15 -0.83 -3.62
N PRO A 52 7.25 -0.36 -3.00
CA PRO A 52 8.15 0.59 -3.65
C PRO A 52 9.08 -0.03 -4.71
N TYR A 53 9.25 -1.37 -4.70
CA TYR A 53 10.08 -2.09 -5.66
C TYR A 53 9.83 -3.61 -5.60
N GLY A 54 10.19 -4.30 -6.68
CA GLY A 54 10.14 -5.75 -6.79
C GLY A 54 11.22 -6.51 -6.00
N ARG A 55 11.13 -7.84 -5.99
CA ARG A 55 11.93 -8.75 -5.13
C ARG A 55 13.43 -8.65 -5.35
N SER A 56 13.85 -8.49 -6.60
CA SER A 56 15.28 -8.42 -6.97
C SER A 56 15.94 -7.10 -6.54
N GLY A 57 15.20 -6.19 -5.92
CA GLY A 57 15.77 -5.14 -5.08
C GLY A 57 16.79 -4.26 -5.79
N SER A 58 16.40 -3.58 -6.88
CA SER A 58 17.11 -2.35 -7.25
C SER A 58 16.74 -1.27 -6.23
N LYS A 59 17.46 -1.30 -5.11
CA LYS A 59 17.51 -0.25 -4.06
C LYS A 59 18.20 1.02 -4.55
N SER A 60 18.32 1.22 -5.86
CA SER A 60 18.72 2.50 -6.42
C SER A 60 17.64 3.51 -6.04
N ILE A 61 17.85 4.16 -4.89
CA ILE A 61 17.09 5.30 -4.37
C ILE A 61 17.21 6.49 -5.34
N THR A 62 18.21 6.45 -6.22
CA THR A 62 18.47 7.45 -7.28
C THR A 62 17.53 7.32 -8.47
N ASP A 63 16.86 6.19 -8.67
CA ASP A 63 15.90 6.00 -9.76
C ASP A 63 14.48 6.24 -9.24
N GLN A 64 13.94 7.43 -9.51
CA GLN A 64 12.52 7.73 -9.32
C GLN A 64 11.71 6.78 -10.20
N LYS A 65 11.19 5.70 -9.59
CA LYS A 65 10.34 4.73 -10.26
C LYS A 65 8.99 5.38 -10.59
N PRO A 66 8.45 5.17 -11.80
CA PRO A 66 7.16 5.73 -12.16
C PRO A 66 6.07 5.19 -11.23
N PRO A 67 5.29 6.08 -10.57
CA PRO A 67 4.24 5.64 -9.66
C PRO A 67 3.01 5.12 -10.44
N VAL A 68 2.37 4.08 -9.92
CA VAL A 68 1.09 3.56 -10.41
C VAL A 68 0.13 3.45 -9.24
N LEU A 69 -1.03 4.10 -9.37
CA LEU A 69 -2.12 4.01 -8.40
C LEU A 69 -3.13 2.96 -8.86
N LEU A 70 -3.38 1.96 -8.03
CA LEU A 70 -4.37 0.90 -8.24
C LEU A 70 -5.57 1.15 -7.33
N GLN A 71 -6.71 1.44 -7.95
CA GLN A 71 -8.00 1.63 -7.27
C GLN A 71 -8.84 0.36 -7.42
N HIS A 72 -9.36 -0.14 -6.32
CA HIS A 72 -10.22 -1.32 -6.31
C HIS A 72 -11.63 -1.02 -6.84
N GLY A 73 -12.42 -2.07 -7.10
CA GLY A 73 -13.81 -1.98 -7.57
C GLY A 73 -14.84 -1.80 -6.46
N LEU A 74 -16.12 -1.93 -6.84
CA LEU A 74 -17.25 -1.85 -5.90
C LEU A 74 -17.22 -3.02 -4.90
N LEU A 75 -17.42 -2.73 -3.61
CA LEU A 75 -17.46 -3.71 -2.51
C LEU A 75 -16.20 -4.57 -2.34
N THR A 76 -15.05 -4.06 -2.77
CA THR A 76 -13.73 -4.67 -2.53
C THR A 76 -12.79 -3.66 -1.86
N ASP A 77 -11.53 -4.05 -1.67
CA ASP A 77 -10.47 -3.22 -1.10
C ASP A 77 -9.13 -3.42 -1.85
N ALA A 78 -8.04 -2.84 -1.34
CA ALA A 78 -6.69 -2.99 -1.87
C ALA A 78 -6.21 -4.45 -1.97
N ALA A 79 -6.70 -5.36 -1.12
CA ALA A 79 -6.28 -6.76 -1.13
C ALA A 79 -6.66 -7.47 -2.44
N SER A 80 -7.70 -7.00 -3.15
CA SER A 80 -8.09 -7.51 -4.48
C SER A 80 -6.93 -7.55 -5.48
N TRP A 81 -5.97 -6.63 -5.36
CA TRP A 81 -4.78 -6.56 -6.21
C TRP A 81 -3.64 -7.47 -5.77
N LEU A 82 -3.86 -8.33 -4.77
CA LEU A 82 -2.83 -9.11 -4.09
C LEU A 82 -3.21 -10.59 -3.89
N LEU A 83 -4.36 -11.07 -4.36
CA LEU A 83 -4.84 -12.42 -3.99
C LEU A 83 -4.14 -13.57 -4.74
N ASN A 84 -3.84 -13.41 -6.03
CA ASN A 84 -3.25 -14.47 -6.87
C ASN A 84 -1.74 -14.67 -6.61
N PRO A 85 -1.10 -15.74 -7.12
CA PRO A 85 0.36 -15.87 -7.09
C PRO A 85 1.10 -14.65 -7.70
N PRO A 86 2.35 -14.34 -7.28
CA PRO A 86 3.09 -13.16 -7.76
C PRO A 86 3.20 -13.01 -9.27
N ASP A 87 3.40 -14.12 -9.99
CA ASP A 87 3.53 -14.19 -11.45
C ASP A 87 2.21 -13.97 -12.21
N GLN A 88 1.08 -13.92 -11.49
CA GLN A 88 -0.27 -13.72 -12.05
C GLN A 88 -0.97 -12.48 -11.49
N THR A 89 -0.27 -11.71 -10.67
CA THR A 89 -0.84 -10.55 -9.97
C THR A 89 -0.25 -9.28 -10.55
N LEU A 90 -1.11 -8.40 -11.06
CA LEU A 90 -0.71 -7.15 -11.71
C LEU A 90 0.29 -6.34 -10.86
N THR A 91 0.01 -6.20 -9.56
CA THR A 91 0.85 -5.45 -8.61
C THR A 91 2.27 -5.97 -8.57
N PHE A 92 2.43 -7.28 -8.41
CA PHE A 92 3.75 -7.92 -8.28
C PHE A 92 4.51 -7.91 -9.60
N ILE A 93 3.81 -8.13 -10.71
CA ILE A 93 4.37 -8.04 -12.07
C ILE A 93 4.90 -6.63 -12.34
N LEU A 94 4.15 -5.58 -11.98
CA LEU A 94 4.58 -4.19 -12.16
C LEU A 94 5.74 -3.83 -11.22
N ALA A 95 5.71 -4.29 -9.97
CA ALA A 95 6.79 -4.03 -9.02
C ALA A 95 8.12 -4.64 -9.51
N ASP A 96 8.08 -5.87 -10.01
CA ASP A 96 9.24 -6.55 -10.61
C ASP A 96 9.70 -5.89 -11.92
N LYS A 97 8.81 -5.16 -12.62
CA LYS A 97 9.14 -4.32 -13.78
C LYS A 97 9.62 -2.90 -13.44
N GLY A 98 9.79 -2.58 -12.16
CA GLY A 98 10.40 -1.32 -11.72
C GLY A 98 9.43 -0.16 -11.53
N PHE A 99 8.14 -0.41 -11.34
CA PHE A 99 7.17 0.62 -10.95
C PHE A 99 7.12 0.78 -9.42
N ASP A 100 6.68 1.95 -8.95
CA ASP A 100 6.33 2.22 -7.54
C ASP A 100 4.81 2.11 -7.37
N LEU A 101 4.34 1.08 -6.67
CA LEU A 101 2.93 0.72 -6.65
C LEU A 101 2.26 1.30 -5.41
N TRP A 102 1.14 1.97 -5.62
CA TRP A 102 0.26 2.49 -4.58
C TRP A 102 -1.12 1.84 -4.73
N LEU A 103 -1.60 1.17 -3.70
CA LEU A 103 -2.92 0.54 -3.69
C LEU A 103 -3.79 1.36 -2.75
N ALA A 104 -4.79 2.03 -3.31
CA ALA A 104 -5.68 2.90 -2.56
C ALA A 104 -6.90 2.14 -2.07
N ASN A 105 -7.29 2.42 -0.83
CA ASN A 105 -8.59 2.02 -0.32
C ASN A 105 -9.56 3.21 -0.34
N ALA A 106 -10.80 2.95 -0.73
CA ALA A 106 -11.88 3.91 -0.63
C ALA A 106 -12.34 4.06 0.84
N ARG A 107 -13.05 5.15 1.13
CA ARG A 107 -13.70 5.34 2.44
C ARG A 107 -14.64 4.17 2.76
N GLY A 108 -14.61 3.70 4.01
CA GLY A 108 -15.50 2.64 4.50
C GLY A 108 -14.99 1.19 4.33
N THR A 109 -13.90 0.97 3.59
CA THR A 109 -13.16 -0.31 3.63
C THR A 109 -12.54 -0.52 5.01
N ASP A 110 -12.20 -1.75 5.38
CA ASP A 110 -11.60 -2.06 6.70
C ASP A 110 -10.35 -1.21 7.02
N SER A 111 -9.47 -0.99 6.03
CA SER A 111 -8.27 -0.15 6.18
C SER A 111 -8.53 1.37 6.18
N SER A 112 -9.78 1.81 6.06
CA SER A 112 -10.19 3.22 5.96
C SER A 112 -11.43 3.52 6.84
N ARG A 113 -11.50 2.86 8.01
CA ARG A 113 -12.60 2.97 8.98
C ARG A 113 -12.26 3.80 10.23
N LEU A 114 -11.07 4.40 10.28
CA LEU A 114 -10.62 5.24 11.39
C LEU A 114 -11.08 6.70 11.23
#